data_AF-A0AAV9JND4-F1
#
_entry.id   AF-A0AAV9JND4-F1
#
_cell.length_a   1.000
_cell.length_b   1.000
_cell.length_c   1.000
_cell.angle_alpha   90.00
_cell.angle_beta   90.00
_cell.angle_gamma   90.00
#
_symmetry.space_group_name_H-M   'P 1'
#
loop_
_entity.id
_entity.type
_entity.pdbx_description
1 polymer ?
#
loop_
_entity_poly.entity_id
_entity_poly.type
_entity_poly.pdbx_seq_one_letter_code
_entity_poly.pdbx_strand_id
1 'polypeptide(L)'
;MCASSDFAPAETILLNGHRQSVPASTAAALRCMRLNDQRRTVWIDAVCINQLDLEERGQQVAVMGPIFESSDGNLVYLGEDNGLTEQAFESVYALADEIKDEVGEQDFTNFIRDEHGAVKISSKALGCGINEDALLDLYDRPWFTYVLLALAQNQRPRC
;
A
#
# COMPACT_ATOMS: atom_id res chain seq x y z
N MET A 1 0.42 8.47 -23.44
CA MET A 1 1.82 8.87 -23.13
C MET A 1 1.86 9.13 -21.64
N CYS A 2 1.94 8.08 -20.83
CA CYS A 2 1.93 8.21 -19.38
C CYS A 2 3.37 8.29 -18.90
N ALA A 3 3.69 9.42 -18.27
CA ALA A 3 4.99 9.66 -17.67
C ALA A 3 5.19 8.66 -16.52
N SER A 4 6.20 7.83 -16.70
CA SER A 4 6.91 7.08 -15.66
C SER A 4 7.12 7.93 -14.42
N SER A 5 6.36 7.67 -13.36
CA SER A 5 6.46 8.32 -12.05
C SER A 5 7.68 7.87 -11.22
N ASP A 6 8.51 6.97 -11.76
CA ASP A 6 9.76 6.51 -11.14
C ASP A 6 11.00 7.36 -11.47
N PHE A 7 10.84 8.55 -12.08
CA PHE A 7 11.97 9.46 -12.33
C PHE A 7 12.19 10.52 -11.23
N ALA A 8 11.52 10.39 -10.08
CA ALA A 8 11.92 11.20 -8.93
C ALA A 8 13.33 10.76 -8.50
N PRO A 9 14.31 11.67 -8.43
CA PRO A 9 15.68 11.31 -8.08
C PRO A 9 15.72 10.66 -6.71
N ALA A 10 16.55 9.64 -6.57
CA ALA A 10 16.74 8.96 -5.29
C ALA A 10 17.13 9.97 -4.20
N GLU A 11 16.55 9.80 -3.01
CA GLU A 11 16.83 10.62 -1.85
C GLU A 11 17.83 9.94 -0.93
N THR A 12 18.60 10.73 -0.17
CA THR A 12 19.56 10.19 0.80
C THR A 12 18.96 10.20 2.19
N ILE A 13 18.92 9.04 2.84
CA ILE A 13 18.58 8.89 4.25
C ILE A 13 19.82 8.54 5.08
N LEU A 14 19.75 8.76 6.39
CA LEU A 14 20.80 8.39 7.34
C LEU A 14 20.37 7.16 8.13
N LEU A 15 21.10 6.05 7.99
CA LEU A 15 20.86 4.81 8.74
C LEU A 15 22.13 4.41 9.49
N ASN A 16 22.03 4.29 10.81
CA ASN A 16 23.16 3.94 11.69
C ASN A 16 24.43 4.79 11.43
N GLY A 17 24.27 6.05 11.04
CA GLY A 17 25.38 6.96 10.70
C GLY A 17 25.89 6.88 9.26
N HIS A 18 25.36 5.99 8.43
CA HIS A 18 25.70 5.84 7.02
C HIS A 18 24.64 6.49 6.11
N ARG A 19 25.10 7.13 5.04
CA ARG A 19 24.23 7.69 4.00
C ARG A 19 23.80 6.59 3.04
N GLN A 20 22.50 6.35 2.92
CA GLN A 20 21.94 5.40 1.99
C GLN A 20 21.02 6.11 0.99
N SER A 21 21.17 5.76 -0.29
CA SER A 21 20.29 6.21 -1.36
C SER A 21 19.05 5.32 -1.41
N VAL A 22 17.85 5.92 -1.39
CA VAL A 22 16.57 5.22 -1.45
C VAL A 22 15.64 5.89 -2.47
N PRO A 23 14.64 5.19 -3.01
CA PRO A 23 13.60 5.82 -3.83
C PRO A 23 12.94 7.01 -3.12
N ALA A 24 12.58 8.06 -3.86
CA ALA A 24 11.91 9.23 -3.29
C ALA A 24 10.59 8.87 -2.59
N SER A 25 9.85 7.90 -3.14
CA SER A 25 8.64 7.34 -2.53
C SER A 25 8.91 6.72 -1.15
N THR A 26 10.02 5.99 -0.99
CA THR A 26 10.46 5.44 0.30
C THR A 26 10.78 6.54 1.31
N ALA A 27 11.50 7.58 0.89
CA ALA A 27 11.83 8.70 1.77
C ALA A 27 10.57 9.48 2.20
N ALA A 28 9.63 9.71 1.28
CA ALA A 28 8.35 10.35 1.57
C ALA A 28 7.50 9.50 2.54
N ALA A 29 7.38 8.20 2.30
CA ALA A 29 6.70 7.26 3.19
C ALA A 29 7.29 7.28 4.60
N LEU A 30 8.63 7.19 4.74
CA LEU A 30 9.32 7.29 6.02
C LEU A 30 9.03 8.59 6.78
N ARG A 31 8.96 9.73 6.06
CA ARG A 31 8.60 11.02 6.66
C ARG A 31 7.15 11.03 7.13
N CYS A 32 6.22 10.54 6.31
CA CYS A 32 4.80 10.48 6.62
C CYS A 32 4.51 9.57 7.84
N MET A 33 5.25 8.47 7.96
CA MET A 33 5.05 7.49 9.03
C MET A 33 5.77 7.84 10.34
N ARG A 34 6.61 8.87 10.33
CA ARG A 34 7.32 9.32 11.52
C ARG A 34 6.31 9.93 12.49
N LEU A 35 6.34 9.44 13.73
CA LEU A 35 5.58 10.04 14.82
C LEU A 35 6.38 11.19 15.44
N ASN A 36 5.68 12.23 15.88
CA ASN A 36 6.32 13.45 16.37
C ASN A 36 6.99 13.27 17.74
N ASP A 37 6.47 12.36 18.54
CA ASP A 37 6.77 12.20 19.97
C ASP A 37 7.39 10.84 20.32
N GLN A 38 7.31 9.86 19.42
CA GLN A 38 7.80 8.51 19.69
C GLN A 38 8.60 7.90 18.53
N ARG A 39 9.54 7.02 18.89
CA ARG A 39 10.28 6.21 17.92
C ARG A 39 9.38 5.10 17.39
N ARG A 40 9.48 4.85 16.09
CA ARG A 40 8.78 3.75 15.42
C ARG A 40 9.81 2.88 14.70
N THR A 41 9.69 1.57 14.88
CA THR A 41 10.44 0.58 14.11
C THR A 41 9.58 0.16 12.93
N VAL A 42 10.12 0.29 11.72
CA VAL A 42 9.45 -0.10 10.49
C VAL A 42 10.41 -0.94 9.66
N TRP A 43 9.90 -2.00 9.03
CA TRP A 43 10.65 -2.79 8.06
C TRP A 43 10.22 -2.38 6.65
N ILE A 44 11.12 -1.79 5.83
CA ILE A 44 10.87 -1.48 4.40
C ILE A 44 11.83 -2.32 3.58
N ASP A 45 11.36 -3.06 2.60
CA ASP A 45 12.18 -3.88 1.70
C ASP A 45 13.29 -3.08 0.98
N ALA A 46 13.00 -1.87 0.49
CA ALA A 46 13.96 -0.97 -0.14
C ALA A 46 15.09 -0.50 0.80
N VAL A 47 14.93 -0.69 2.12
CA VAL A 47 15.89 -0.27 3.15
C VAL A 47 16.54 -1.46 3.86
N CYS A 48 15.71 -2.43 4.27
CA CYS A 48 16.09 -3.55 5.12
C CYS A 48 16.66 -4.73 4.36
N ILE A 49 16.45 -4.80 3.04
CA ILE A 49 17.04 -5.84 2.19
C ILE A 49 18.25 -5.25 1.48
N ASN A 50 19.38 -5.96 1.52
CA ASN A 50 20.50 -5.61 0.68
C ASN A 50 20.19 -5.89 -0.79
N GLN A 51 19.78 -4.85 -1.51
CA GLN A 51 19.40 -4.96 -2.91
C GLN A 51 20.58 -5.35 -3.83
N LEU A 52 21.83 -5.27 -3.35
CA LEU A 52 23.04 -5.64 -4.10
C LEU A 52 23.40 -7.13 -3.96
N ASP A 53 22.88 -7.81 -2.95
CA ASP A 53 23.09 -9.24 -2.73
C ASP A 53 21.84 -10.01 -3.18
N LEU A 54 21.94 -10.63 -4.36
CA LEU A 54 20.83 -11.38 -4.95
C LEU A 54 20.45 -12.62 -4.14
N GLU A 55 21.41 -13.23 -3.43
CA GLU A 55 21.18 -14.41 -2.60
C GLU A 55 20.43 -14.02 -1.33
N GLU A 56 20.91 -12.98 -0.63
CA GLU A 56 20.20 -12.39 0.52
C GLU A 56 18.80 -11.93 0.12
N ARG A 57 18.67 -11.22 -1.01
CA ARG A 57 17.37 -10.74 -1.51
C ARG A 57 16.41 -11.90 -1.74
N GLY A 58 16.87 -13.00 -2.33
CA GLY A 58 16.06 -14.20 -2.52
C GLY A 58 15.56 -14.79 -1.18
N GLN A 59 16.43 -14.85 -0.19
CA GLN A 59 16.09 -15.32 1.15
C GLN A 59 15.10 -14.38 1.86
N GLN A 60 15.31 -13.07 1.78
CA GLN A 60 14.44 -12.06 2.39
C GLN A 60 13.05 -12.05 1.75
N VAL A 61 12.96 -12.14 0.41
CA VAL A 61 11.68 -12.24 -0.30
C VAL A 61 10.91 -13.49 0.11
N ALA A 62 11.59 -14.62 0.34
CA ALA A 62 10.95 -15.84 0.80
C ALA A 62 10.34 -15.73 2.21
N VAL A 63 10.82 -14.82 3.06
CA VAL A 63 10.32 -14.61 4.43
C VAL A 63 9.42 -13.37 4.59
N MET A 64 9.13 -12.64 3.50
CA MET A 64 8.26 -11.46 3.54
C MET A 64 6.85 -11.76 4.07
N GLY A 65 6.26 -12.89 3.66
CA GLY A 65 4.93 -13.31 4.13
C GLY A 65 4.85 -13.39 5.67
N PRO A 66 5.72 -14.19 6.31
CA PRO A 66 5.84 -14.24 7.77
C PRO A 66 6.11 -12.87 8.42
N ILE A 67 6.86 -11.98 7.79
CA ILE A 67 7.12 -10.63 8.33
C ILE A 67 5.83 -9.80 8.39
N PHE A 68 4.98 -9.82 7.35
CA PHE A 68 3.70 -9.11 7.40
C PHE A 68 2.74 -9.72 8.39
N GLU A 69 2.71 -11.05 8.46
CA GLU A 69 1.84 -11.79 9.37
C GLU A 69 2.21 -11.54 10.84
N SER A 70 3.51 -11.47 11.15
CA SER A 70 4.01 -11.27 12.51
C SER A 70 4.11 -9.82 12.96
N SER A 71 3.80 -8.87 12.08
CA SER A 71 3.82 -7.44 12.40
C SER A 71 2.65 -7.02 13.28
N ASP A 72 2.85 -5.97 14.09
CA ASP A 72 1.76 -5.35 14.85
C ASP A 72 0.75 -4.64 13.94
N GLY A 73 1.16 -4.31 12.72
CA GLY A 73 0.34 -3.69 11.70
C GLY A 73 1.15 -3.32 10.46
N ASN A 74 0.45 -3.26 9.32
CA ASN A 74 1.00 -2.92 8.02
C ASN A 74 0.57 -1.50 7.62
N LEU A 75 1.52 -0.59 7.44
CA LEU A 75 1.25 0.80 7.09
C LEU A 75 1.34 1.05 5.59
N VAL A 76 0.22 1.43 4.96
CA VAL A 76 0.17 1.71 3.52
C VAL A 76 0.39 3.20 3.22
N TYR A 77 1.36 3.51 2.35
CA TYR A 77 1.59 4.83 1.80
C TYR A 77 1.05 4.89 0.36
N LEU A 78 0.06 5.76 0.14
CA LEU A 78 -0.70 5.87 -1.11
C LEU A 78 -0.28 7.06 -1.97
N GLY A 79 0.88 7.65 -1.68
CA GLY A 79 1.31 8.93 -2.22
C GLY A 79 0.84 10.12 -1.39
N GLU A 80 1.22 11.32 -1.85
CA GLU A 80 0.81 12.58 -1.26
C GLU A 80 -0.68 12.84 -1.53
N ASP A 81 -1.33 13.53 -0.60
CA ASP A 81 -2.71 13.93 -0.81
C ASP A 81 -2.79 15.04 -1.87
N ASN A 82 -3.64 14.83 -2.87
CA ASN A 82 -3.92 15.77 -3.95
C ASN A 82 -5.29 16.46 -3.79
N GLY A 83 -5.95 16.30 -2.64
CA GLY A 83 -7.26 16.87 -2.34
C GLY A 83 -8.45 16.02 -2.81
N LEU A 84 -8.20 14.91 -3.52
CA LEU A 84 -9.22 13.94 -3.92
C LEU A 84 -9.24 12.70 -3.01
N THR A 85 -8.24 12.54 -2.13
CA THR A 85 -8.08 11.32 -1.32
C THR A 85 -9.30 11.05 -0.45
N GLU A 86 -9.82 12.06 0.25
CA GLU A 86 -11.00 11.91 1.13
C GLU A 86 -12.23 11.44 0.34
N GLN A 87 -12.54 12.11 -0.78
CA GLN A 87 -13.67 11.78 -1.65
C GLN A 87 -13.52 10.39 -2.28
N ALA A 88 -12.29 9.97 -2.60
CA ALA A 88 -12.02 8.64 -3.12
C ALA A 88 -12.34 7.58 -2.06
N PHE A 89 -11.90 7.77 -0.82
CA PHE A 89 -12.21 6.83 0.27
C PHE A 89 -13.69 6.82 0.63
N GLU A 90 -14.37 7.95 0.66
CA GLU A 90 -15.83 8.01 0.80
C GLU A 90 -16.54 7.18 -0.27
N SER A 91 -16.07 7.29 -1.52
CA SER A 91 -16.59 6.52 -2.65
C SER A 91 -16.30 5.01 -2.51
N VAL A 92 -15.11 4.64 -2.03
CA VAL A 92 -14.77 3.23 -1.73
C VAL A 92 -15.68 2.66 -0.65
N TYR A 93 -15.93 3.41 0.44
CA TYR A 93 -16.82 2.95 1.52
C TYR A 93 -18.26 2.83 1.04
N ALA A 94 -18.78 3.81 0.29
CA ALA A 94 -20.12 3.74 -0.29
C ALA A 94 -20.28 2.54 -1.22
N LEU A 95 -19.28 2.26 -2.06
CA LEU A 95 -19.26 1.09 -2.92
C LEU A 95 -19.21 -0.22 -2.12
N ALA A 96 -18.37 -0.28 -1.08
CA ALA A 96 -18.25 -1.46 -0.23
C ALA A 96 -19.58 -1.78 0.49
N ASP A 97 -20.30 -0.76 0.95
CA ASP A 97 -21.61 -0.95 1.59
C ASP A 97 -22.69 -1.36 0.58
N GLU A 98 -22.71 -0.77 -0.63
CA GLU A 98 -23.60 -1.22 -1.71
C GLU A 98 -23.34 -2.69 -2.07
N ILE A 99 -22.08 -3.13 -2.10
CA ILE A 99 -21.75 -4.53 -2.34
C ILE A 99 -22.23 -5.40 -1.17
N LYS A 100 -22.01 -5.01 0.10
CA LYS A 100 -22.49 -5.81 1.24
C LYS A 100 -24.00 -6.06 1.20
N ASP A 101 -24.78 -5.06 0.81
CA ASP A 101 -26.23 -5.18 0.68
C ASP A 101 -26.65 -6.21 -0.39
N GLU A 102 -25.84 -6.41 -1.43
CA GLU A 102 -26.09 -7.39 -2.50
C GLU A 102 -25.56 -8.79 -2.20
N VAL A 103 -24.51 -8.91 -1.38
CA VAL A 103 -23.77 -10.16 -1.15
C VAL A 103 -24.15 -10.88 0.16
N GLY A 104 -24.62 -10.14 1.17
CA GLY A 104 -24.71 -10.63 2.54
C GLY A 104 -23.32 -10.87 3.17
N GLU A 105 -23.25 -11.57 4.31
CA GLU A 105 -22.00 -11.86 5.05
C GLU A 105 -21.01 -12.82 4.34
N GLN A 106 -21.25 -13.20 3.09
CA GLN A 106 -20.38 -14.12 2.37
C GLN A 106 -19.03 -13.45 2.01
N ASP A 107 -17.96 -14.24 2.03
CA ASP A 107 -16.60 -13.81 1.71
C ASP A 107 -16.55 -13.10 0.33
N PHE A 108 -16.22 -11.80 0.37
CA PHE A 108 -16.15 -10.90 -0.79
C PHE A 108 -15.34 -11.50 -1.94
N THR A 109 -14.31 -12.29 -1.62
CA THR A 109 -13.41 -12.93 -2.60
C THR A 109 -14.12 -13.98 -3.46
N ASN A 110 -15.05 -14.73 -2.87
CA ASN A 110 -15.87 -15.72 -3.58
C ASN A 110 -17.02 -15.05 -4.33
N PHE A 111 -17.44 -13.86 -3.88
CA PHE A 111 -18.50 -13.12 -4.55
C PHE A 111 -18.05 -12.54 -5.88
N ILE A 112 -16.86 -11.94 -5.95
CA ILE A 112 -16.39 -11.27 -7.17
C ILE A 112 -16.08 -12.24 -8.32
N ARG A 113 -16.10 -13.56 -8.09
CA ARG A 113 -15.89 -14.57 -9.12
C ARG A 113 -17.17 -15.37 -9.38
N ASP A 114 -17.44 -15.70 -10.64
CA ASP A 114 -18.49 -16.64 -11.02
C ASP A 114 -18.04 -18.09 -10.80
N GLU A 115 -18.94 -19.03 -11.09
CA GLU A 115 -18.69 -20.47 -10.97
C GLU A 115 -17.54 -20.97 -11.87
N HIS A 116 -17.14 -20.18 -12.87
CA HIS A 116 -16.02 -20.43 -13.78
C HIS A 116 -14.76 -19.65 -13.40
N GLY A 117 -14.79 -18.89 -12.29
CA GLY A 117 -13.67 -18.08 -11.80
C GLY A 117 -13.51 -16.71 -12.49
N ALA A 118 -14.40 -16.35 -13.43
CA ALA A 118 -14.38 -15.07 -14.11
C ALA A 118 -14.89 -13.95 -13.19
N VAL A 119 -14.37 -12.74 -13.34
CA VAL A 119 -14.80 -11.60 -12.51
C VAL A 119 -16.23 -11.23 -12.87
N LYS A 120 -17.13 -11.20 -11.88
CA LYS A 120 -18.50 -10.72 -12.05
C LYS A 120 -18.46 -9.21 -12.29
N ILE A 121 -19.06 -8.78 -13.40
CA ILE A 121 -19.28 -7.36 -13.69
C ILE A 121 -20.73 -7.05 -13.35
N SER A 122 -20.94 -6.12 -12.41
CA SER A 122 -22.30 -5.66 -12.11
C SER A 122 -22.83 -4.85 -13.29
N SER A 123 -24.06 -5.15 -13.72
CA SER A 123 -24.79 -4.34 -14.71
C SER A 123 -25.51 -3.15 -14.06
N LYS A 124 -25.48 -3.06 -12.73
CA LYS A 124 -26.03 -1.94 -11.97
C LYS A 124 -25.06 -0.77 -12.02
N ALA A 125 -25.58 0.42 -12.30
CA ALA A 125 -24.80 1.65 -12.23
C ALA A 125 -24.39 1.93 -10.78
N LEU A 126 -23.20 2.51 -10.61
CA LEU A 126 -22.72 2.99 -9.31
C LEU A 126 -23.74 3.96 -8.69
N GLY A 127 -23.98 3.86 -7.38
CA GLY A 127 -24.93 4.71 -6.66
C GLY A 127 -24.65 6.22 -6.78
N CYS A 128 -25.71 7.03 -6.65
CA CYS A 128 -25.58 8.49 -6.64
C CYS A 128 -24.82 8.94 -5.38
N GLY A 129 -23.57 9.35 -5.55
CA GLY A 129 -22.69 9.73 -4.43
C GLY A 129 -21.25 9.22 -4.59
N ILE A 130 -21.02 8.30 -5.52
CA ILE A 130 -19.67 7.88 -5.88
C ILE A 130 -19.03 8.93 -6.79
N ASN A 131 -17.88 9.46 -6.38
CA ASN A 131 -17.05 10.32 -7.19
C ASN A 131 -16.10 9.46 -8.04
N GLU A 132 -16.51 9.21 -9.29
CA GLU A 132 -15.74 8.40 -10.24
C GLU A 132 -14.36 8.99 -10.53
N ASP A 133 -14.25 10.32 -10.69
CA ASP A 133 -12.96 10.98 -10.94
C ASP A 133 -11.98 10.78 -9.78
N ALA A 134 -12.47 10.84 -8.53
CA ALA A 134 -11.66 10.60 -7.35
C ALA A 134 -11.23 9.13 -7.23
N LEU A 135 -12.10 8.19 -7.61
CA LEU A 135 -11.74 6.76 -7.65
C LEU A 135 -10.70 6.47 -8.73
N LEU A 136 -10.89 7.00 -9.95
CA LEU A 136 -9.94 6.84 -11.03
C LEU A 136 -8.59 7.44 -10.66
N ASP A 137 -8.57 8.63 -10.06
CA ASP A 137 -7.34 9.22 -9.52
C ASP A 137 -6.66 8.27 -8.52
N LEU A 138 -7.41 7.73 -7.55
CA LEU A 138 -6.88 6.83 -6.53
C LEU A 138 -6.27 5.56 -7.16
N TYR A 139 -6.94 4.94 -8.14
CA TYR A 139 -6.49 3.73 -8.82
C TYR A 139 -5.35 3.97 -9.80
N ASP A 140 -5.26 5.15 -10.41
CA ASP A 140 -4.16 5.54 -11.30
C ASP A 140 -2.89 5.94 -10.53
N ARG A 141 -2.94 6.01 -9.19
CA ARG A 141 -1.75 6.34 -8.40
C ARG A 141 -0.65 5.29 -8.61
N PRO A 142 0.63 5.71 -8.68
CA PRO A 142 1.75 4.82 -9.01
C PRO A 142 1.85 3.57 -8.14
N TRP A 143 1.40 3.63 -6.89
CA TRP A 143 1.47 2.51 -5.94
C TRP A 143 0.63 1.29 -6.36
N PHE A 144 -0.47 1.47 -7.11
CA PHE A 144 -1.24 0.34 -7.66
C PHE A 144 -0.53 -0.35 -8.82
N THR A 145 0.40 0.36 -9.48
CA THR A 145 1.22 -0.18 -10.58
C THR A 145 2.52 -0.79 -10.05
N TYR A 146 3.06 -0.23 -8.97
CA TYR A 146 4.28 -0.67 -8.32
C TYR A 146 3.97 -1.01 -6.87
N VAL A 147 3.62 -2.28 -6.62
CA VAL A 147 3.42 -2.83 -5.27
C VAL A 147 4.73 -2.68 -4.50
N LEU A 148 4.87 -1.58 -3.79
CA LEU A 148 5.91 -1.35 -2.79
C LEU A 148 5.19 -1.04 -1.50
N LEU A 149 4.61 -2.09 -0.89
CA LEU A 149 4.24 -1.94 0.49
C LEU A 149 4.14 -3.22 1.28
N ALA A 150 4.79 -3.13 2.43
CA ALA A 150 5.19 -4.23 3.22
C ALA A 150 5.89 -3.65 4.44
N LEU A 151 5.15 -2.94 5.30
CA LEU A 151 5.72 -2.21 6.43
C LEU A 151 5.32 -2.83 7.74
N ALA A 152 6.10 -3.81 8.18
CA ALA A 152 5.88 -4.46 9.47
C ALA A 152 6.35 -3.53 10.60
N GLN A 153 5.41 -3.09 11.45
CA GLN A 153 5.77 -2.56 12.77
C GLN A 153 6.11 -3.72 13.71
N ASN A 154 7.23 -3.62 14.42
CA ASN A 154 7.59 -4.59 15.44
C ASN A 154 7.93 -3.83 16.72
N GLN A 155 6.97 -3.73 17.64
CA GLN A 155 7.19 -3.31 19.01
C GLN A 155 6.77 -4.43 19.97
N ARG A 156 7.75 -5.26 20.36
CA ARG A 156 7.75 -5.80 21.72
C ARG A 156 8.93 -5.24 22.49
N PRO A 157 8.73 -4.26 23.39
CA PRO A 157 9.66 -4.05 24.47
C PRO A 157 9.60 -5.30 25.34
N ARG A 158 10.64 -6.15 25.28
CA ARG A 158 10.85 -7.14 26.33
C ARG A 158 11.24 -6.37 27.59
N CYS A 159 10.31 -6.27 28.53
CA CYS A 159 10.64 -6.18 29.95
C CYS A 159 11.50 -7.39 30.36
#